data_AF-A0A093HHG7-F1
#
_entry.id   AF-A0A093HHG7-F1
#
_cell.length_a   1.000
_cell.length_b   1.000
_cell.length_c   1.000
_cell.angle_alpha   90.00
_cell.angle_beta   90.00
_cell.angle_gamma   90.00
#
_symmetry.space_group_name_H-M   'P 1'
#
loop_
_entity.id
_entity.type
_entity.pdbx_description
1 polymer ?
#
loop_
_entity_poly.entity_id
_entity_poly.type
_entity_poly.pdbx_seq_one_letter_code
_entity_poly.pdbx_strand_id
1 'polypeptide(L)' 'YREKELAKVTIKKEDLELIMNEMEISRAAAERSLREHMGDVVEALITLTN' A
#
# COMPACT_ATOMS: atom_id res chain seq x y z
N TYR A 1 5.78 -9.44 -16.15
CA TYR A 1 4.41 -9.96 -15.88
C TYR A 1 3.87 -9.56 -14.50
N ARG A 2 4.72 -9.46 -13.46
CA ARG A 2 4.29 -9.13 -12.08
C ARG A 2 3.64 -7.75 -11.91
N GLU A 3 4.13 -6.73 -12.61
CA GLU A 3 3.64 -5.35 -12.49
C GLU A 3 2.24 -5.11 -13.11
N LYS A 4 1.84 -5.91 -14.11
CA LYS A 4 0.52 -5.77 -14.77
C LYS A 4 -0.63 -6.23 -13.88
N GLU A 5 -0.37 -7.17 -12.97
CA GLU A 5 -1.36 -7.69 -12.02
C GLU A 5 -1.57 -6.69 -10.87
N LEU A 6 -0.47 -6.08 -10.40
CA LEU A 6 -0.48 -5.06 -9.35
C LEU A 6 -1.24 -3.77 -9.74
N ALA A 7 -1.29 -3.45 -11.04
CA ALA A 7 -2.02 -2.29 -11.54
C ALA A 7 -3.55 -2.42 -11.49
N LYS A 8 -4.09 -3.65 -11.37
CA LYS A 8 -5.54 -3.89 -11.24
C LYS A 8 -6.04 -3.78 -9.80
N VAL A 9 -5.12 -3.72 -8.84
CA VAL A 9 -5.45 -3.59 -7.43
C VAL A 9 -6.11 -2.24 -7.21
N THR A 10 -7.37 -2.27 -6.78
CA THR A 10 -8.09 -1.05 -6.43
C THR A 10 -7.60 -0.59 -5.06
N ILE A 11 -6.84 0.49 -5.05
CA ILE A 11 -6.34 1.11 -3.82
C ILE A 11 -7.37 2.13 -3.35
N LYS A 12 -7.80 2.04 -2.09
CA LYS A 12 -8.63 3.08 -1.50
C LYS A 12 -7.75 4.24 -1.07
N LYS A 13 -8.24 5.45 -1.33
CA LYS A 13 -7.53 6.68 -0.94
C LYS A 13 -7.37 6.77 0.59
N GLU A 14 -8.37 6.31 1.34
CA GLU A 14 -8.36 6.27 2.80
C GLU A 14 -7.22 5.41 3.35
N ASP A 15 -7.03 4.19 2.79
CA ASP A 15 -5.95 3.29 3.20
C ASP A 15 -4.56 3.86 2.86
N LEU A 16 -4.45 4.56 1.72
CA LEU A 16 -3.23 5.25 1.31
C LEU A 16 -2.89 6.41 2.28
N GLU A 17 -3.88 7.24 2.62
CA GLU A 17 -3.71 8.36 3.55
C GLU A 17 -3.40 7.88 4.97
N LEU A 18 -4.01 6.77 5.41
CA LEU A 18 -3.71 6.14 6.71
C LEU A 18 -2.23 5.73 6.79
N ILE A 19 -1.75 4.95 5.81
CA ILE A 19 -0.35 4.49 5.80
C ILE A 19 0.63 5.67 5.74
N MET A 20 0.34 6.67 4.90
CA MET A 20 1.20 7.86 4.82
C MET A 20 1.35 8.59 6.15
N ASN A 21 0.25 8.73 6.90
CA ASN A 21 0.25 9.45 8.18
C ASN A 21 0.85 8.62 9.31
N GLU A 22 0.50 7.34 9.41
CA GLU A 22 0.97 6.45 10.50
C GLU A 22 2.45 6.09 10.35
N MET A 23 2.90 5.82 9.11
CA MET A 23 4.29 5.43 8.84
C MET A 23 5.19 6.61 8.48
N GLU A 24 4.63 7.81 8.35
CA GLU A 24 5.32 9.03 7.91
C GLU A 24 6.11 8.86 6.59
N ILE A 25 5.57 8.06 5.66
CA ILE A 25 6.21 7.76 4.37
C ILE A 25 5.57 8.51 3.19
N SER A 26 6.33 8.62 2.10
CA SER A 26 5.83 9.22 0.87
C SER A 26 4.66 8.44 0.28
N ARG A 27 3.77 9.15 -0.44
CA ARG A 27 2.65 8.55 -1.18
C ARG A 27 3.10 7.39 -2.09
N ALA A 28 4.22 7.54 -2.78
CA ALA A 28 4.72 6.51 -3.69
C ALA A 28 5.10 5.22 -2.95
N ALA A 29 5.66 5.34 -1.75
CA ALA A 29 5.99 4.19 -0.91
C ALA A 29 4.73 3.52 -0.35
N ALA A 30 3.76 4.30 0.15
CA ALA A 30 2.47 3.77 0.63
C ALA A 30 1.68 3.08 -0.49
N GLU A 31 1.63 3.68 -1.68
CA GLU A 31 0.93 3.12 -2.84
C GLU A 31 1.58 1.81 -3.29
N ARG A 32 2.91 1.77 -3.30
CA ARG A 32 3.65 0.54 -3.63
C ARG A 32 3.34 -0.59 -2.66
N SER A 33 3.38 -0.31 -1.35
CA SER A 33 3.06 -1.29 -0.32
C SER A 33 1.63 -1.83 -0.49
N LEU A 34 0.65 -0.95 -0.66
CA LEU A 34 -0.74 -1.38 -0.92
C LEU A 34 -0.88 -2.21 -2.20
N ARG A 35 -0.16 -1.88 -3.28
CA ARG A 35 -0.17 -2.71 -4.49
C ARG A 35 0.42 -4.09 -4.24
N GLU A 36 1.58 -4.15 -3.59
CA GLU A 36 2.28 -5.39 -3.28
C GLU A 36 1.43 -6.34 -2.43
N HIS A 37 0.57 -5.79 -1.58
CA HIS A 37 -0.37 -6.52 -0.71
C HIS A 37 -1.82 -6.54 -1.21
N MET A 38 -2.04 -6.34 -2.52
CA MET A 38 -3.37 -6.44 -3.15
C MET A 38 -4.46 -5.53 -2.52
N GLY A 39 -4.05 -4.40 -1.94
CA GLY A 39 -4.93 -3.43 -1.29
C GLY A 39 -5.25 -3.76 0.16
N ASP A 40 -4.63 -4.79 0.74
CA ASP A 40 -4.78 -5.12 2.15
C ASP A 40 -3.92 -4.19 3.02
N VAL A 41 -4.58 -3.22 3.65
CA VAL A 41 -3.94 -2.24 4.53
C VAL A 41 -3.34 -2.88 5.79
N VAL A 42 -3.90 -3.98 6.28
CA VAL A 42 -3.41 -4.66 7.49
C VAL A 42 -2.11 -5.38 7.17
N GLU A 43 -2.05 -6.14 6.07
CA GLU A 43 -0.80 -6.79 5.64
C GLU A 43 0.28 -5.77 5.28
N ALA A 44 -0.10 -4.67 4.63
CA ALA A 44 0.82 -3.58 4.29
C ALA A 44 1.44 -2.97 5.56
N LEU A 45 0.61 -2.64 6.57
CA LEU A 45 1.09 -2.10 7.84
C LEU A 45 1.97 -3.10 8.59
N ILE A 46 1.57 -4.38 8.67
CA ILE A 46 2.38 -5.43 9.30
C ILE A 46 3.76 -5.50 8.65
N THR A 47 3.81 -5.47 7.31
CA THR A 47 5.06 -5.54 6.56
C THR A 47 5.94 -4.31 6.76
N LEU A 48 5.34 -3.12 6.90
CA LEU A 48 6.07 -1.87 7.16
C LEU A 48 6.60 -1.76 8.60
N THR A 49 6.03 -2.52 9.54
CA THR A 49 6.48 -2.56 10.94
C THR A 49 7.46 -3.69 11.26
N ASN A 50 7.73 -4.60 10.33
CA ASN A 50 8.66 -5.73 10.50
C ASN A 50 10.05 -5.46 9.91
#